data_AF-T1BLX6-F1
#
_entry.id   AF-T1BLX6-F1
#
_cell.length_a   1.000
_cell.length_b   1.000
_cell.length_c   1.000
_cell.angle_alpha   90.00
_cell.angle_beta   90.00
_cell.angle_gamma   90.00
#
_symmetry.space_group_name_H-M   'P 1'
#
loop_
_entity.id
_entity.type
_entity.pdbx_description
1 polymer ?
#
loop_
_entity_poly.entity_id
_entity_poly.type
_entity_poly.pdbx_seq_one_letter_code
_entity_poly.pdbx_strand_id
1 'polypeptide(L)'
;SYPKRRGMTRVKELDRIGVNVVCGHDSIMDPWYPLGRGSMLDALSMLVHVAQMTGRPELFSAFAMITGNAARASGIPADLEGGGARRPGGARLRG
;
A
#
# COMPACT_ATOMS: atom_id res chain seq x y z
N SER A 1 -5.08 -0.59 30.32
CA SER A 1 -3.87 0.26 30.38
C SER A 1 -3.68 1.03 29.08
N TYR A 2 -3.18 2.27 29.19
CA TYR A 2 -2.85 3.19 28.12
C TYR A 2 -1.33 3.50 28.15
N PRO A 3 -0.70 3.86 27.00
CA PRO A 3 -1.28 4.11 25.67
C PRO A 3 -1.67 2.85 24.87
N LYS A 4 -2.44 3.01 23.78
CA LYS A 4 -2.86 1.92 22.86
C LYS A 4 -2.06 2.00 21.55
N ARG A 5 -1.39 0.90 21.17
CA ARG A 5 -0.66 0.80 19.90
C ARG A 5 -1.62 0.67 18.71
N ARG A 6 -1.16 1.05 17.51
CA ARG A 6 -1.90 0.83 16.24
C ARG A 6 -1.93 -0.65 15.81
N GLY A 7 -0.86 -1.39 16.05
CA GLY A 7 -0.78 -2.83 15.72
C GLY A 7 -0.58 -3.16 14.24
N MET A 8 -0.32 -2.17 13.39
CA MET A 8 0.00 -2.36 11.98
C MET A 8 1.50 -2.61 11.75
N THR A 9 1.84 -3.33 10.68
CA THR A 9 3.23 -3.52 10.24
C THR A 9 3.92 -2.20 9.84
N ARG A 10 5.25 -2.25 9.66
CA ARG A 10 6.13 -1.11 9.35
C ARG A 10 6.04 -0.67 7.87
N VAL A 11 4.83 -0.40 7.39
CA VAL A 11 4.54 -0.12 5.96
C VAL A 11 5.42 1.00 5.40
N LYS A 12 5.53 2.11 6.13
CA LYS A 12 6.27 3.29 5.71
C LYS A 12 7.76 3.01 5.56
N GLU A 13 8.33 2.29 6.50
CA GLU A 13 9.75 1.94 6.51
C GLU A 13 10.06 0.92 5.41
N LEU A 14 9.21 -0.09 5.24
CA LEU A 14 9.34 -1.13 4.20
C LEU A 14 9.27 -0.52 2.80
N ASP A 15 8.32 0.38 2.55
CA ASP A 15 8.19 1.12 1.29
C ASP A 15 9.45 1.95 0.99
N ARG A 16 9.94 2.69 2.00
CA ARG A 16 11.16 3.53 1.87
C ARG A 16 12.42 2.75 1.51
N ILE A 17 12.54 1.50 1.93
CA ILE A 17 13.68 0.64 1.60
C ILE A 17 13.46 -0.19 0.32
N GLY A 18 12.33 0.01 -0.37
CA GLY A 18 12.03 -0.64 -1.65
C GLY A 18 11.45 -2.05 -1.56
N VAL A 19 10.96 -2.47 -0.38
CA VAL A 19 10.23 -3.73 -0.24
C VAL A 19 8.87 -3.62 -0.95
N ASN A 20 8.41 -4.70 -1.59
CA ASN A 20 7.06 -4.71 -2.15
C ASN A 20 6.03 -4.69 -1.01
N VAL A 21 5.29 -3.60 -0.88
CA VAL A 21 4.19 -3.49 0.08
C VAL A 21 2.87 -3.34 -0.66
N VAL A 22 1.86 -4.08 -0.20
CA VAL A 22 0.52 -4.10 -0.78
C VAL A 22 -0.52 -3.81 0.30
N CYS A 23 -1.64 -3.22 -0.11
CA CYS A 23 -2.79 -2.97 0.75
C CYS A 23 -3.95 -3.87 0.31
N GLY A 24 -4.58 -4.53 1.27
CA GLY A 24 -5.74 -5.39 1.06
C GLY A 24 -6.88 -4.99 1.98
N HIS A 25 -8.11 -5.32 1.60
CA HIS A 25 -9.28 -5.15 2.47
C HIS A 25 -9.40 -6.26 3.52
N ASP A 26 -8.80 -7.42 3.25
CA ASP A 26 -8.90 -8.68 4.04
C ASP A 26 -10.32 -9.27 4.06
N SER A 27 -11.25 -8.55 4.69
CA SER A 27 -12.60 -9.00 5.04
C SER A 27 -13.68 -7.98 4.62
N ILE A 28 -14.79 -8.46 4.05
CA ILE A 28 -15.96 -7.63 3.72
C ILE A 28 -17.20 -8.31 4.29
N MET A 29 -17.87 -7.67 5.25
CA MET A 29 -19.10 -8.18 5.89
C MET A 29 -18.97 -9.62 6.41
N ASP A 30 -17.83 -9.95 7.03
CA ASP A 30 -17.52 -11.29 7.53
C ASP A 30 -17.37 -11.32 9.07
N PRO A 31 -17.11 -12.49 9.70
CA PRO A 31 -16.97 -12.60 11.15
C PRO A 31 -15.88 -11.74 11.79
N TRP A 32 -14.87 -11.30 11.04
CA TRP A 32 -13.74 -10.51 11.55
C TRP A 32 -13.91 -9.01 11.27
N TYR A 33 -14.62 -8.64 10.20
CA TYR A 33 -14.88 -7.24 9.87
C TYR A 33 -16.31 -7.02 9.33
N PRO A 34 -17.23 -6.45 10.13
CA PRO A 34 -18.64 -6.28 9.77
C PRO A 34 -18.92 -5.06 8.87
N LEU A 35 -17.88 -4.43 8.32
CA LEU A 35 -17.98 -3.27 7.43
C LEU A 35 -17.34 -3.60 6.06
N GLY A 36 -17.44 -2.65 5.13
CA GLY A 36 -16.78 -2.72 3.84
C GLY A 36 -17.72 -2.84 2.65
N ARG A 37 -17.24 -2.38 1.49
CA ARG A 37 -17.96 -2.42 0.19
C ARG A 37 -17.06 -2.81 -0.98
N GLY A 38 -15.89 -3.39 -0.69
CA GLY A 38 -14.90 -3.78 -1.71
C GLY A 38 -14.14 -2.62 -2.37
N SER A 39 -14.17 -1.42 -1.79
CA SER A 39 -13.41 -0.28 -2.32
C SER A 39 -11.96 -0.31 -1.83
N MET A 40 -11.01 -0.49 -2.75
CA MET A 40 -9.58 -0.41 -2.43
C MET A 40 -9.13 1.00 -2.04
N LEU A 41 -9.84 2.05 -2.49
CA LEU A 41 -9.60 3.42 -2.04
C LEU A 41 -9.97 3.62 -0.57
N ASP A 42 -10.98 2.91 -0.07
CA ASP A 42 -11.37 2.97 1.34
C ASP A 42 -10.30 2.28 2.21
N ALA A 43 -9.82 1.10 1.79
CA ALA A 43 -8.71 0.39 2.44
C ALA A 43 -7.42 1.23 2.43
N LEU A 44 -7.10 1.85 1.30
CA LEU A 44 -5.95 2.74 1.15
C LEU A 44 -6.06 3.98 2.05
N SER A 45 -7.24 4.59 2.14
CA SER A 45 -7.50 5.73 3.02
C SER A 45 -7.17 5.36 4.47
N MET A 46 -7.66 4.23 4.97
CA MET A 46 -7.33 3.75 6.31
C MET A 46 -5.82 3.53 6.48
N LEU A 47 -5.19 2.86 5.52
CA LEU A 47 -3.75 2.60 5.54
C LEU A 47 -2.92 3.88 5.71
N VAL A 48 -3.14 4.90 4.88
CA VAL A 48 -2.29 6.11 4.89
C VAL A 48 -2.40 6.89 6.20
N HIS A 49 -3.56 6.85 6.86
CA HIS A 49 -3.74 7.47 8.18
C HIS A 49 -3.03 6.66 9.28
N VAL A 50 -3.19 5.33 9.29
CA VAL A 50 -2.56 4.46 10.30
C VAL A 50 -1.03 4.41 10.09
N ALA A 51 -0.54 4.52 8.86
CA ALA A 51 0.87 4.49 8.50
C ALA A 51 1.55 5.87 8.61
N GLN A 52 0.78 6.95 8.81
CA GLN A 52 1.26 8.33 8.70
C GLN A 52 1.94 8.60 7.34
N MET A 53 1.31 8.15 6.25
CA MET A 53 1.74 8.28 4.86
C MET A 53 0.89 9.30 4.08
N THR A 54 0.58 10.44 4.71
CA THR A 54 -0.30 11.48 4.15
C THR A 54 0.46 12.58 3.39
N GLY A 55 1.79 12.50 3.28
CA GLY A 55 2.57 13.40 2.44
C GLY A 55 2.29 13.17 0.95
N ARG A 56 2.32 14.21 0.12
CA ARG A 56 2.08 14.11 -1.34
C ARG A 56 2.87 12.97 -2.03
N PRO A 57 4.20 12.82 -1.86
CA PRO A 57 4.93 11.70 -2.47
C PRO A 57 4.52 10.34 -1.88
N GLU A 58 4.13 10.30 -0.61
CA GLU A 58 3.72 9.08 0.08
C GLU A 58 2.34 8.61 -0.40
N LEU A 59 1.42 9.52 -0.72
CA LEU A 59 0.12 9.19 -1.32
C LEU A 59 0.28 8.58 -2.72
N PHE A 60 1.19 9.09 -3.55
CA PHE A 60 1.51 8.47 -4.85
C PHE A 60 2.10 7.06 -4.68
N SER A 61 2.98 6.86 -3.69
CA SER A 61 3.52 5.54 -3.36
C SER A 61 2.42 4.58 -2.86
N ALA A 62 1.54 5.08 -1.99
CA ALA A 62 0.46 4.29 -1.41
C ALA A 62 -0.56 3.85 -2.49
N PHE A 63 -0.83 4.68 -3.50
CA PHE A 63 -1.68 4.28 -4.64
C PHE A 63 -1.13 3.07 -5.40
N ALA A 64 0.19 2.93 -5.48
CA ALA A 64 0.81 1.74 -6.08
C ALA A 64 0.54 0.46 -5.29
N MET A 65 0.37 0.57 -3.97
CA MET A 65 0.11 -0.56 -3.07
C MET A 65 -1.23 -1.28 -3.37
N ILE A 66 -2.16 -0.61 -4.05
CA ILE A 66 -3.44 -1.18 -4.51
C ILE A 66 -3.51 -1.39 -6.03
N THR A 67 -2.40 -1.14 -6.76
CA THR A 67 -2.31 -1.28 -8.22
C THR A 67 -1.07 -2.11 -8.59
N GLY A 68 0.01 -1.46 -9.04
CA GLY A 68 1.20 -2.15 -9.58
C GLY A 68 1.90 -3.08 -8.59
N ASN A 69 1.97 -2.72 -7.30
CA ASN A 69 2.58 -3.59 -6.28
C ASN A 69 1.73 -4.85 -6.04
N ALA A 70 0.41 -4.73 -6.12
CA ALA A 70 -0.52 -5.84 -5.94
C ALA A 70 -0.45 -6.82 -7.12
N ALA A 71 -0.38 -6.30 -8.36
CA ALA A 71 -0.12 -7.11 -9.55
C ALA A 71 1.22 -7.88 -9.43
N ARG A 72 2.30 -7.18 -9.04
CA ARG A 72 3.61 -7.79 -8.81
C ARG A 72 3.59 -8.87 -7.72
N ALA A 73 2.92 -8.62 -6.60
CA ALA A 73 2.78 -9.60 -5.53
C ALA A 73 2.03 -10.86 -5.97
N SER A 74 1.10 -10.70 -6.92
CA SER A 74 0.27 -11.78 -7.47
C SER A 74 0.92 -12.47 -8.67
N GLY A 75 2.11 -12.05 -9.12
CA GLY A 75 2.79 -12.61 -10.30
C GLY A 75 2.13 -12.26 -11.63
N ILE A 76 1.29 -11.22 -11.67
CA ILE A 76 0.58 -10.77 -12.87
C ILE A 76 1.32 -9.55 -13.46
N PRO A 77 1.45 -9.43 -14.81
CA PRO A 77 2.00 -8.23 -15.42
C PRO A 77 1.22 -6.99 -14.99
N ALA A 78 1.94 -5.96 -14.53
CA ALA A 78 1.34 -4.66 -14.27
C ALA A 78 1.22 -3.87 -15.58
N ASP A 79 0.01 -3.49 -15.94
CA ASP A 79 -0.34 -2.60 -17.05
C ASP A 79 -0.22 -1.11 -16.67
N LEU A 80 -0.36 -0.80 -15.38
CA LEU A 80 -0.19 0.54 -14.84
C LEU A 80 1.24 0.74 -14.32
N GLU A 81 2.01 1.60 -15.01
CA GLU A 81 3.23 2.19 -14.45
C GLU A 81 2.85 3.25 -13.41
N GLY A 82 2.53 2.82 -12.21
CA GLY A 82 2.05 3.69 -11.15
C GLY A 82 2.73 3.42 -9.82
N GLY A 83 3.87 4.08 -9.58
CA GLY A 83 4.28 4.52 -8.23
C GLY A 83 4.83 3.51 -7.23
N GLY A 84 5.37 2.35 -7.61
CA GLY A 84 5.77 1.33 -6.64
C GLY A 84 7.26 1.05 -6.60
N ALA A 85 7.93 1.38 -5.48
CA ALA A 85 9.32 1.07 -5.14
C ALA A 85 10.35 1.26 -6.28
N ARG A 86 11.13 2.35 -6.20
CA ARG A 86 12.30 2.59 -7.05
C ARG A 86 13.12 1.29 -7.15
N ARG A 87 13.17 0.68 -8.34
CA ARG A 87 13.91 -0.58 -8.58
C ARG A 87 15.30 -0.44 -7.93
N PRO A 88 15.75 -1.37 -7.06
CA PRO A 88 17.13 -1.35 -6.62
C PRO A 88 18.02 -1.55 -7.85
N GLY A 89 18.69 -0.48 -8.30
CA GLY A 89 19.55 -0.48 -9.49
C GLY A 89 18.94 -0.01 -10.82
N GLY A 90 17.71 0.51 -10.85
CA GLY A 90 17.09 0.97 -12.09
C GLY A 90 17.57 2.36 -12.52
N ALA A 91 18.53 2.42 -13.45
CA ALA A 91 18.84 3.65 -14.19
C ALA A 91 17.57 4.24 -14.80
N ARG A 92 17.36 5.55 -14.65
CA ARG A 92 16.41 6.31 -15.47
C ARG A 92 16.85 6.15 -16.93
N LEU A 93 16.09 5.43 -17.75
CA LEU A 93 16.13 5.67 -19.18
C LEU A 93 15.53 7.07 -19.39
N ARG A 94 16.38 8.01 -19.76
CA ARG A 94 15.99 9.35 -20.20
C ARG A 94 15.29 9.20 -21.56
N GLY A 95 14.11 9.78 -21.67
CA GLY A 95 13.42 10.14 -22.91
C GLY A 95 12.74 11.47 -22.64
#